data_AF-A0A971NXC0-F1
#
_entry.id   AF-A0A971NXC0-F1
#
_cell.length_a   1.000
_cell.length_b   1.000
_cell.length_c   1.000
_cell.angle_alpha   90.00
_cell.angle_beta   90.00
_cell.angle_gamma   90.00
#
_symmetry.space_group_name_H-M   'P 1'
#
loop_
_entity.id
_entity.type
_entity.pdbx_description
1 polymer ?
#
loop_
_entity_poly.entity_id
_entity_poly.type
_entity_poly.pdbx_seq_one_letter_code
_entity_poly.pdbx_strand_id
1 'polypeptide(L)'
;MEFIVYQKELELQSRGWIPTFHDITREVVEIVRMSGVKNGTVTVASHHTTCSVMVQECSHDIDSFDLEYLQHDLLDIMRKLVPDYREEPQYRHPGPIHAQFGRYVGEPGDFTSMNTDAHLRSVFFGRSETMTIKDGELDGGEFAHIYFVDWDQVRARRRQVNVTVMGTTEDVGDRRWKDGKVIDTLHKFTDEEKAYDPRFDFQLKDRI
;
A
#
# COMPACT_ATOMS: atom_id res chain seq x y z
N MET A 1 6.26 11.27 30.35
CA MET A 1 5.91 10.82 28.99
C MET A 1 5.20 11.93 28.23
N GLU A 2 5.96 12.70 27.46
CA GLU A 2 5.43 13.71 26.54
C GLU A 2 4.87 13.04 25.28
N PHE A 3 3.72 13.50 24.78
CA PHE A 3 3.14 13.07 23.51
C PHE A 3 3.32 14.19 22.48
N ILE A 4 3.84 13.84 21.30
CA ILE A 4 4.11 14.79 20.24
C ILE A 4 3.48 14.34 18.92
N VAL A 5 3.22 15.32 18.05
CA VAL A 5 2.82 15.12 16.66
C VAL A 5 3.82 15.89 15.79
N TYR A 6 4.40 15.20 14.81
CA TYR A 6 5.40 15.75 13.89
C TYR A 6 4.97 15.45 12.45
N GLN A 7 4.89 16.49 11.61
CA GLN A 7 4.36 16.37 10.25
C GLN A 7 5.36 16.89 9.22
N LYS A 8 5.43 16.19 8.08
CA LYS A 8 6.19 16.57 6.90
C LYS A 8 5.42 16.24 5.62
N GLU A 9 5.75 16.96 4.57
CA GLU A 9 5.27 16.73 3.21
C GLU A 9 6.46 16.36 2.33
N LEU A 10 6.28 15.35 1.46
CA LEU A 10 7.21 14.99 0.40
C LEU A 10 6.58 15.37 -0.94
N GLU A 11 7.39 15.97 -1.81
CA GLU A 11 7.01 16.27 -3.19
C GLU A 11 7.73 15.28 -4.13
N LEU A 12 6.95 14.54 -4.89
CA LEU A 12 7.40 13.51 -5.83
C LEU A 12 7.02 13.92 -7.26
N GLN A 13 7.76 13.43 -8.25
CA GLN A 13 7.47 13.67 -9.66
C GLN A 13 7.30 12.33 -10.37
N SER A 14 6.07 12.01 -10.78
CA SER A 14 5.81 10.80 -11.57
C SER A 14 6.25 10.97 -13.01
N ARG A 15 6.53 9.86 -13.69
CA ARG A 15 7.03 9.83 -15.07
C ARG A 15 5.92 9.98 -16.10
N GLY A 16 4.70 9.55 -15.76
CA GLY A 16 3.65 9.30 -16.74
C GLY A 16 3.98 8.11 -17.64
N TRP A 17 3.10 7.82 -18.60
CA TRP A 17 3.15 6.70 -19.55
C TRP A 17 3.04 5.28 -18.96
N ILE A 18 3.57 5.05 -17.76
CA ILE A 18 3.40 3.86 -16.94
C ILE A 18 3.23 4.28 -15.48
N PRO A 19 2.54 3.50 -14.62
CA PRO A 19 2.49 3.78 -13.20
C PRO A 19 3.90 3.93 -12.61
N THR A 20 4.08 4.92 -11.75
CA THR A 20 5.38 5.20 -11.12
C THR A 20 5.35 4.72 -9.68
N PHE A 21 6.30 3.85 -9.32
CA PHE A 21 6.51 3.37 -7.96
C PHE A 21 7.67 4.17 -7.37
N HIS A 22 7.39 4.94 -6.32
CA HIS A 22 8.40 5.71 -5.60
C HIS A 22 8.72 4.99 -4.30
N ASP A 23 9.92 4.42 -4.17
CA ASP A 23 10.42 4.00 -2.86
C ASP A 23 10.73 5.26 -2.04
N ILE A 24 9.96 5.49 -0.97
CA ILE A 24 10.11 6.61 -0.05
C ILE A 24 10.55 6.15 1.34
N THR A 25 11.05 4.91 1.46
CA THR A 25 11.43 4.29 2.74
C THR A 25 12.46 5.12 3.47
N ARG A 26 13.50 5.58 2.75
CA ARG A 26 14.59 6.36 3.34
C ARG A 26 14.07 7.67 3.94
N GLU A 27 13.24 8.38 3.19
CA GLU A 27 12.67 9.67 3.59
C GLU A 27 11.75 9.49 4.80
N VAL A 28 10.92 8.45 4.83
CA VAL A 28 10.04 8.16 5.98
C VAL A 28 10.86 7.80 7.23
N VAL A 29 11.90 6.97 7.11
CA VAL A 29 12.80 6.63 8.23
C VAL A 29 13.51 7.86 8.77
N GLU A 30 13.96 8.76 7.90
CA GLU A 30 14.55 10.03 8.31
C GLU A 30 13.55 10.90 9.07
N ILE A 31 12.31 11.03 8.58
CA ILE A 31 11.25 11.78 9.24
C ILE A 31 10.93 11.20 10.63
N VAL A 32 10.87 9.87 10.76
CA VAL A 32 10.67 9.19 12.05
C VAL A 32 11.82 9.53 13.01
N ARG A 33 13.07 9.43 12.57
CA ARG A 33 14.23 9.77 13.41
C ARG A 33 14.22 11.24 13.83
N MET A 34 13.91 12.15 12.91
CA MET A 34 13.84 13.60 13.19
C MET A 34 12.71 13.95 14.15
N SER A 35 11.63 13.16 14.21
CA SER A 35 10.48 13.45 15.06
C SER A 35 10.82 13.39 16.55
N GLY A 36 11.81 12.60 16.95
CA GLY A 36 12.10 12.30 18.35
C GLY A 36 11.08 11.39 19.03
N VAL A 37 10.06 10.90 18.30
CA VAL A 37 9.13 9.88 18.83
C VAL A 37 9.90 8.58 19.04
N LYS A 38 9.86 8.08 20.28
CA LYS A 38 10.41 6.78 20.65
C LYS A 38 9.39 5.67 20.43
N ASN A 39 8.12 5.95 20.70
CA ASN A 39 7.04 4.95 20.70
C ASN A 39 5.75 5.52 20.15
N GLY A 40 5.23 4.96 19.08
CA GLY A 40 4.01 5.46 18.47
C GLY A 40 3.76 4.90 17.08
N THR A 41 3.26 5.74 16.19
CA THR A 41 2.97 5.38 14.81
C THR A 41 3.44 6.46 13.85
N VAL A 42 3.70 6.04 12.62
CA VAL A 42 3.82 6.91 11.46
C VAL A 42 2.73 6.55 10.47
N THR A 43 1.98 7.55 10.02
CA THR A 43 1.01 7.43 8.93
C THR A 43 1.58 8.14 7.71
N VAL A 44 1.68 7.42 6.59
CA VAL A 44 2.07 7.94 5.28
C VAL A 44 0.83 7.94 4.41
N ALA A 45 0.45 9.09 3.86
CA ALA A 45 -0.82 9.27 3.16
C ALA A 45 -0.69 10.10 1.89
N SER A 46 -1.42 9.68 0.85
CA SER A 46 -1.57 10.40 -0.41
C SER A 46 -2.69 11.43 -0.33
N HIS A 47 -2.44 12.63 -0.89
CA HIS A 47 -3.47 13.62 -1.18
C HIS A 47 -4.20 13.38 -2.51
N HIS A 48 -3.75 12.40 -3.28
CA HIS A 48 -4.18 12.14 -4.66
C HIS A 48 -5.04 10.88 -4.74
N THR A 49 -6.17 10.98 -5.43
CA THR A 49 -7.15 9.90 -5.58
C THR A 49 -6.74 8.80 -6.58
N THR A 50 -5.69 9.04 -7.35
CA THR A 50 -5.09 8.09 -8.30
C THR A 50 -3.80 7.45 -7.77
N CYS A 51 -3.46 7.68 -6.51
CA CYS A 51 -2.21 7.20 -5.93
C CYS A 51 -2.46 6.36 -4.68
N SER A 52 -1.54 5.46 -4.38
CA SER A 52 -1.58 4.56 -3.23
C SER A 52 -0.32 4.65 -2.39
N VAL A 53 -0.41 4.18 -1.16
CA VAL A 53 0.76 3.88 -0.31
C VAL A 53 0.69 2.39 -0.03
N MET A 54 1.80 1.67 -0.17
CA MET A 54 1.89 0.25 0.13
C MET A 54 3.21 -0.08 0.81
N VAL A 55 3.21 -1.14 1.61
CA VAL A 55 4.43 -1.77 2.13
C VAL A 55 4.68 -3.07 1.37
N GLN A 56 5.86 -3.23 0.80
CA GLN A 56 6.25 -4.42 0.03
C GLN A 56 7.76 -4.69 0.19
N GLU A 57 8.21 -5.86 -0.23
CA GLU A 57 9.62 -6.16 -0.47
C GLU A 57 10.21 -5.32 -1.63
N CYS A 58 11.53 -5.14 -1.63
CA CYS A 58 12.23 -4.63 -2.81
C CYS A 58 12.71 -5.81 -3.66
N SER A 59 12.26 -5.86 -4.91
CA SER A 59 12.79 -6.80 -5.87
C SER A 59 13.97 -6.18 -6.59
N HIS A 60 15.16 -6.75 -6.38
CA HIS A 60 16.43 -6.18 -6.84
C HIS A 60 16.57 -6.11 -8.36
N ASP A 61 15.84 -6.96 -9.09
CA ASP A 61 15.86 -6.99 -10.55
C ASP A 61 14.89 -5.94 -11.12
N ILE A 62 15.40 -5.16 -12.07
CA ILE A 62 14.68 -4.07 -12.73
C ILE A 62 14.53 -4.40 -14.21
N ASP A 63 13.35 -4.10 -14.77
CA ASP A 63 13.04 -4.36 -16.17
C ASP A 63 13.36 -3.15 -17.09
N SER A 64 13.00 -3.26 -18.38
CA SER A 64 13.22 -2.19 -19.37
C SER A 64 12.36 -0.94 -19.16
N PHE A 65 11.35 -1.01 -18.29
CA PHE A 65 10.48 0.12 -17.93
C PHE A 65 10.88 0.77 -16.62
N ASP A 66 12.01 0.33 -16.04
CA ASP A 66 12.51 0.81 -14.76
C ASP A 66 11.44 0.60 -13.68
N LEU A 67 10.93 -0.64 -13.65
CA LEU A 67 10.12 -1.23 -12.60
C LEU A 67 10.86 -2.43 -12.01
N GLU A 68 10.77 -2.59 -10.69
CA GLU A 68 11.17 -3.83 -10.04
C GLU A 68 10.26 -4.99 -10.48
N TYR A 69 10.76 -6.22 -10.50
CA TYR A 69 9.96 -7.36 -11.00
C TYR A 69 8.63 -7.54 -10.24
N LEU A 70 8.64 -7.42 -8.91
CA LEU A 70 7.40 -7.49 -8.12
C LEU A 70 6.44 -6.32 -8.42
N GLN A 71 6.97 -5.13 -8.74
CA GLN A 71 6.15 -3.99 -9.16
C GLN A 71 5.51 -4.25 -10.53
N HIS A 72 6.25 -4.87 -11.46
CA HIS A 72 5.72 -5.26 -12.76
C HIS A 72 4.67 -6.36 -12.62
N ASP A 73 4.94 -7.42 -11.86
CA ASP A 73 3.97 -8.50 -11.60
C ASP A 73 2.67 -7.93 -11.04
N LEU A 74 2.77 -7.00 -10.09
CA LEU A 74 1.62 -6.30 -9.53
C LEU A 74 0.86 -5.50 -10.59
N LEU A 75 1.58 -4.76 -11.43
CA LEU A 75 1.00 -4.00 -12.53
C LEU A 75 0.27 -4.91 -13.53
N ASP A 76 0.84 -6.08 -13.86
CA ASP A 76 0.24 -7.04 -14.78
C ASP A 76 -1.02 -7.68 -14.20
N ILE A 77 -1.05 -7.98 -12.91
CA ILE A 77 -2.26 -8.40 -12.21
C ILE A 77 -3.31 -7.28 -12.28
N MET A 78 -2.91 -6.04 -11.96
CA MET A 78 -3.82 -4.90 -12.00
C MET A 78 -4.35 -4.61 -13.41
N ARG A 79 -3.57 -4.78 -14.47
CA ARG A 79 -4.02 -4.62 -15.86
C ARG A 79 -5.06 -5.66 -16.28
N LYS A 80 -5.03 -6.86 -15.69
CA LYS A 80 -6.05 -7.89 -15.93
C LYS A 80 -7.37 -7.56 -15.22
N LEU A 81 -7.30 -7.01 -14.00
CA LEU A 81 -8.47 -6.65 -13.19
C LEU A 81 -9.08 -5.30 -13.57
N VAL A 82 -8.23 -4.32 -13.82
CA VAL A 82 -8.53 -2.93 -14.16
C VAL A 82 -7.64 -2.52 -15.36
N PRO A 83 -8.09 -2.80 -16.60
CA PRO A 83 -7.31 -2.52 -17.80
C PRO A 83 -6.93 -1.05 -17.97
N ASP A 84 -5.80 -0.76 -18.60
CA ASP A 84 -5.42 0.62 -18.94
C ASP A 84 -6.52 1.29 -19.75
N TYR A 85 -6.87 2.54 -19.45
CA TYR A 85 -7.82 3.28 -20.30
C TYR A 85 -7.15 3.63 -21.64
N ARG A 86 -7.54 2.93 -22.70
CA ARG A 86 -6.95 3.08 -24.05
C ARG A 86 -7.86 3.79 -25.04
N GLU A 87 -9.18 3.56 -24.97
CA GLU A 87 -10.13 4.06 -25.95
C GLU A 87 -11.51 4.34 -25.36
N GLU A 88 -12.27 5.23 -25.99
CA GLU A 88 -13.67 5.47 -25.65
C GLU A 88 -14.58 4.58 -26.51
N PRO A 89 -15.61 3.89 -25.94
CA PRO A 89 -16.04 3.91 -24.53
C PRO A 89 -15.57 2.67 -23.74
N GLN A 90 -14.40 2.73 -23.09
CA GLN A 90 -13.93 1.65 -22.20
C GLN A 90 -14.44 1.80 -20.76
N TYR A 91 -14.48 3.04 -20.26
CA TYR A 91 -14.94 3.38 -18.91
C TYR A 91 -16.07 4.40 -18.96
N ARG A 92 -16.90 4.44 -17.90
CA ARG A 92 -17.95 5.48 -17.78
C ARG A 92 -17.41 6.85 -17.33
N HIS A 93 -16.27 6.84 -16.67
CA HIS A 93 -15.49 8.03 -16.34
C HIS A 93 -14.35 8.16 -17.35
N PRO A 94 -13.94 9.37 -17.77
CA PRO A 94 -14.68 10.61 -17.59
C PRO A 94 -15.90 10.65 -18.53
N GLY A 95 -16.95 11.37 -18.11
CA GLY A 95 -18.09 11.69 -18.96
C GLY A 95 -18.04 13.15 -19.44
N PRO A 96 -18.95 13.58 -20.34
CA PRO A 96 -18.94 14.93 -20.91
C PRO A 96 -18.95 16.06 -19.88
N ILE A 97 -19.66 15.87 -18.76
CA ILE A 97 -19.71 16.83 -17.65
C ILE A 97 -18.35 16.94 -16.96
N HIS A 98 -17.66 15.81 -16.77
CA HIS A 98 -16.34 15.81 -16.13
C HIS A 98 -15.30 16.48 -17.04
N ALA A 99 -15.34 16.20 -18.35
CA ALA A 99 -14.51 16.89 -19.32
C ALA A 99 -14.76 18.42 -19.33
N GLN A 100 -16.03 18.84 -19.24
CA GLN A 100 -16.36 20.26 -19.09
C GLN A 100 -15.79 20.87 -17.81
N PHE A 101 -15.86 20.14 -16.68
CA PHE A 101 -15.23 20.58 -15.43
C PHE A 101 -13.72 20.69 -15.55
N GLY A 102 -13.05 19.72 -16.21
CA GLY A 102 -11.62 19.76 -16.50
C GLY A 102 -11.23 21.04 -17.24
N ARG A 103 -11.95 21.39 -18.31
CA ARG A 103 -11.74 22.66 -19.03
C ARG A 103 -11.96 23.89 -18.15
N TYR A 104 -12.97 23.88 -17.29
CA TYR A 104 -13.26 24.98 -16.36
C TYR A 104 -12.12 25.23 -15.37
N VAL A 105 -11.49 24.18 -14.84
CA VAL A 105 -10.33 24.31 -13.92
C VAL A 105 -8.99 24.46 -14.65
N GLY A 106 -9.00 24.60 -15.97
CA GLY A 106 -7.80 24.81 -16.78
C GLY A 106 -6.96 23.55 -16.98
N GLU A 107 -7.56 22.36 -17.00
CA GLU A 107 -6.84 21.15 -17.41
C GLU A 107 -6.36 21.27 -18.87
N PRO A 108 -5.15 20.78 -19.21
CA PRO A 108 -4.57 20.90 -20.55
C PRO A 108 -5.42 20.33 -21.69
N GLY A 109 -6.32 19.39 -21.41
CA GLY A 109 -7.27 18.86 -22.37
C GLY A 109 -8.02 17.66 -21.80
N ASP A 110 -9.14 17.26 -22.42
CA ASP A 110 -10.01 16.19 -21.89
C ASP A 110 -9.28 14.86 -21.67
N PHE A 111 -8.23 14.60 -22.45
CA PHE A 111 -7.38 13.43 -22.30
C PHE A 111 -6.76 13.31 -20.89
N THR A 112 -6.53 14.43 -20.19
CA THR A 112 -5.94 14.40 -18.83
C THR A 112 -6.85 13.80 -17.78
N SER A 113 -8.13 13.61 -18.09
CA SER A 113 -9.10 12.91 -17.27
C SER A 113 -9.26 11.42 -17.65
N MET A 114 -8.52 10.91 -18.64
CA MET A 114 -8.56 9.48 -19.05
C MET A 114 -7.75 8.58 -18.11
N ASN A 115 -7.94 8.72 -16.80
CA ASN A 115 -7.19 8.03 -15.75
C ASN A 115 -8.09 7.20 -14.81
N THR A 116 -9.23 6.73 -15.35
CA THR A 116 -10.20 5.93 -14.59
C THR A 116 -9.60 4.66 -14.00
N ASP A 117 -8.73 3.98 -14.75
CA ASP A 117 -7.99 2.82 -14.29
C ASP A 117 -7.12 3.17 -13.07
N ALA A 118 -6.49 4.35 -13.06
CA ALA A 118 -5.70 4.82 -11.93
C ALA A 118 -6.54 5.04 -10.67
N HIS A 119 -7.73 5.62 -10.81
CA HIS A 119 -8.70 5.76 -9.72
C HIS A 119 -9.17 4.41 -9.18
N LEU A 120 -9.43 3.45 -10.06
CA LEU A 120 -9.92 2.12 -9.65
C LEU A 120 -8.82 1.29 -9.00
N ARG A 121 -7.59 1.30 -9.55
CA ARG A 121 -6.42 0.62 -8.96
C ARG A 121 -6.09 1.17 -7.58
N SER A 122 -6.18 2.49 -7.39
CA SER A 122 -5.83 3.10 -6.09
C SER A 122 -6.70 2.61 -4.94
N VAL A 123 -7.97 2.25 -5.20
CA VAL A 123 -8.90 1.76 -4.18
C VAL A 123 -8.51 0.37 -3.66
N PHE A 124 -7.85 -0.47 -4.46
CA PHE A 124 -7.42 -1.80 -4.02
C PHE A 124 -6.36 -1.76 -2.92
N PHE A 125 -5.43 -0.81 -3.00
CA PHE A 125 -4.33 -0.67 -2.05
C PHE A 125 -4.62 0.37 -0.97
N GLY A 126 -5.60 1.24 -1.20
CA GLY A 126 -5.83 2.40 -0.35
C GLY A 126 -4.81 3.50 -0.59
N ARG A 127 -4.98 4.60 0.14
CA ARG A 127 -4.22 5.85 -0.05
C ARG A 127 -3.27 6.14 1.10
N SER A 128 -3.18 5.25 2.08
CA SER A 128 -2.38 5.47 3.27
C SER A 128 -2.00 4.16 3.94
N GLU A 129 -0.82 4.15 4.54
CA GLU A 129 -0.37 3.09 5.43
C GLU A 129 0.02 3.67 6.79
N THR A 130 -0.24 2.92 7.85
CA THR A 130 0.18 3.28 9.21
C THR A 130 1.04 2.18 9.78
N MET A 131 2.27 2.54 10.15
CA MET A 131 3.25 1.63 10.73
C MET A 131 3.58 2.03 12.15
N THR A 132 4.11 1.09 12.92
CA THR A 132 4.54 1.29 14.30
C THR A 132 5.95 1.87 14.38
N ILE A 133 6.22 2.58 15.48
CA ILE A 133 7.54 3.06 15.86
C ILE A 133 7.88 2.42 17.20
N LYS A 134 9.04 1.78 17.28
CA LYS A 134 9.56 1.15 18.48
C LYS A 134 11.00 1.60 18.73
N ASP A 135 11.25 2.08 19.94
CA ASP A 135 12.58 2.48 20.41
C ASP A 135 13.25 3.54 19.52
N GLY A 136 12.43 4.41 18.91
CA GLY A 136 12.88 5.46 17.99
C GLY A 136 13.06 5.02 16.54
N GLU A 137 12.75 3.76 16.23
CA GLU A 137 12.92 3.18 14.91
C GLU A 137 11.57 2.77 14.30
N LEU A 138 11.49 2.84 12.97
CA LEU A 138 10.36 2.31 12.23
C LEU A 138 10.31 0.78 12.37
N ASP A 139 9.18 0.26 12.81
CA ASP A 139 8.95 -1.17 13.03
C ASP A 139 8.27 -1.81 11.80
N GLY A 140 8.97 -1.78 10.66
CA GLY A 140 8.48 -2.33 9.39
C GLY A 140 8.87 -3.79 9.12
N GLY A 141 9.96 -4.27 9.72
CA GLY A 141 10.61 -5.54 9.35
C GLY A 141 11.76 -5.33 8.35
N GLU A 142 12.65 -6.32 8.27
CA GLU A 142 13.92 -6.22 7.51
C GLU A 142 13.73 -5.96 6.01
N PHE A 143 12.65 -6.52 5.44
CA PHE A 143 12.36 -6.44 4.01
C PHE A 143 11.26 -5.44 3.67
N ALA A 144 10.83 -4.60 4.61
CA ALA A 144 9.72 -3.68 4.38
C ALA A 144 10.19 -2.38 3.72
N HIS A 145 9.77 -2.18 2.47
CA HIS A 145 9.87 -0.93 1.73
C HIS A 145 8.50 -0.25 1.61
N ILE A 146 8.49 1.07 1.74
CA ILE A 146 7.31 1.92 1.65
C ILE A 146 7.28 2.54 0.26
N TYR A 147 6.33 2.10 -0.56
CA TYR A 147 6.13 2.64 -1.89
C TYR A 147 4.96 3.60 -1.93
N PHE A 148 5.18 4.78 -2.49
CA PHE A 148 4.12 5.63 -3.00
C PHE A 148 3.91 5.34 -4.48
N VAL A 149 2.72 4.91 -4.87
CA VAL A 149 2.43 4.49 -6.24
C VAL A 149 1.54 5.53 -6.91
N ASP A 150 1.98 6.13 -8.00
CA ASP A 150 1.12 6.91 -8.89
C ASP A 150 0.62 6.03 -10.03
N TRP A 151 -0.66 5.66 -9.98
CA TRP A 151 -1.28 4.84 -11.02
C TRP A 151 -1.65 5.64 -12.28
N ASP A 152 -1.64 6.97 -12.21
CA ASP A 152 -2.02 7.83 -13.33
C ASP A 152 -0.89 7.90 -14.36
N GLN A 153 -1.01 7.06 -15.38
CA GLN A 153 -0.07 6.99 -16.49
C GLN A 153 -0.37 7.98 -17.62
N VAL A 154 -1.42 8.81 -17.53
CA VAL A 154 -1.80 9.71 -18.64
C VAL A 154 -0.74 10.78 -18.87
N ARG A 155 -0.15 11.29 -17.77
CA ARG A 155 0.89 12.32 -17.82
C ARG A 155 1.72 12.32 -16.54
N ALA A 156 2.95 12.80 -16.66
CA ALA A 156 3.79 13.14 -15.52
C ALA A 156 3.10 14.19 -14.62
N ARG A 157 3.09 13.99 -13.30
CA ARG A 157 2.51 14.92 -12.33
C ARG A 157 3.38 15.06 -11.08
N ARG A 158 3.31 16.23 -10.47
CA ARG A 158 3.78 16.41 -9.09
C ARG A 158 2.78 15.78 -8.14
N ARG A 159 3.27 14.97 -7.21
CA ARG A 159 2.49 14.26 -6.20
C ARG A 159 3.00 14.63 -4.82
N GLN A 160 2.06 14.75 -3.91
CA GLN A 160 2.33 15.12 -2.53
C GLN A 160 2.01 13.94 -1.63
N VAL A 161 2.94 13.63 -0.74
CA VAL A 161 2.81 12.63 0.31
C VAL A 161 2.88 13.32 1.66
N ASN A 162 1.94 13.00 2.54
CA ASN A 162 1.91 13.51 3.90
C ASN A 162 2.41 12.42 4.85
N VAL A 163 3.36 12.77 5.70
CA VAL A 163 3.92 11.89 6.72
C VAL A 163 3.62 12.50 8.08
N THR A 164 2.79 11.82 8.86
CA THR A 164 2.43 12.22 10.22
C THR A 164 2.96 11.20 11.21
N VAL A 165 3.87 11.63 12.07
CA VAL A 165 4.41 10.82 13.16
C VAL A 165 3.74 11.28 14.46
N MET A 166 3.21 10.35 15.24
CA MET A 166 2.59 10.65 16.53
C MET A 166 2.98 9.61 17.57
N GLY A 167 3.31 10.05 18.78
CA GLY A 167 3.75 9.13 19.82
C GLY A 167 4.45 9.82 20.98
N THR A 168 5.08 9.00 21.82
CA THR A 168 5.77 9.44 23.03
C THR A 168 7.27 9.43 22.87
N THR A 169 7.95 10.33 23.58
CA THR A 169 9.42 10.52 23.51
C THR A 169 10.19 9.67 24.53
N GLU A 170 9.49 8.93 25.38
CA GLU A 170 10.06 8.10 26.46
C GLU A 170 9.86 6.61 26.20
N ASP A 171 10.57 5.78 26.97
CA ASP A 171 10.38 4.34 26.97
C ASP A 171 8.97 3.96 27.40
N VAL A 172 8.44 2.93 26.74
CA VAL A 172 7.27 2.21 27.22
C VAL A 172 7.72 1.04 28.09
N GLY A 173 6.86 0.59 28.99
CA GLY A 173 7.13 -0.56 29.86
C GLY A 173 7.20 -1.88 29.08
N ASP A 174 6.74 -2.97 29.71
CA ASP A 174 6.77 -4.28 29.06
C ASP A 174 5.97 -4.29 27.74
N ARG A 175 6.62 -4.75 26.68
CA ARG A 175 6.03 -4.95 25.34
C ARG A 175 5.64 -6.40 25.08
N ARG A 176 6.17 -7.35 25.86
CA ARG A 176 6.00 -8.77 25.62
C ARG A 176 4.65 -9.22 26.15
N TRP A 177 3.76 -9.58 25.24
CA TRP A 177 2.57 -10.30 25.66
C TRP A 177 2.94 -11.73 26.12
N LYS A 178 2.51 -12.12 27.32
CA LYS A 178 2.75 -13.46 27.91
C LYS A 178 4.24 -13.86 27.93
N ASP A 179 5.11 -12.95 28.38
CA ASP A 179 6.57 -13.15 28.44
C ASP A 179 7.24 -13.44 27.07
N GLY A 180 6.53 -13.17 25.97
CA GLY A 180 6.98 -13.48 24.61
C GLY A 180 6.75 -14.93 24.20
N LYS A 181 5.92 -15.67 24.95
CA LYS A 181 5.51 -17.02 24.54
C LYS A 181 4.73 -16.96 23.23
N VAL A 182 5.14 -17.80 22.28
CA VAL A 182 4.42 -17.99 21.03
C VAL A 182 2.99 -18.42 21.34
N ILE A 183 2.03 -17.73 20.73
CA ILE A 183 0.62 -18.09 20.84
C ILE A 183 0.36 -19.16 19.80
N ASP A 184 -0.03 -20.36 20.26
CA ASP A 184 -0.55 -21.39 19.39
C ASP A 184 -1.96 -21.01 18.91
N THR A 185 -2.02 -20.56 17.65
CA THR A 185 -3.23 -20.17 16.92
C THR A 185 -3.76 -21.27 16.01
N LEU A 186 -3.15 -22.46 16.02
CA LEU A 186 -3.64 -23.59 15.23
C LEU A 186 -5.01 -24.03 15.73
N HIS A 187 -5.81 -24.56 14.81
CA HIS A 187 -7.10 -25.12 15.15
C HIS A 187 -6.91 -26.28 16.14
N LYS A 188 -7.55 -26.16 17.31
CA LYS A 188 -7.48 -27.15 18.38
C LYS A 188 -8.69 -28.07 18.27
N PHE A 189 -8.49 -29.21 17.61
CA PHE A 189 -9.51 -30.25 17.55
C PHE A 189 -9.82 -30.78 18.96
N THR A 190 -11.11 -30.88 19.28
CA THR A 190 -11.61 -31.61 20.45
C THR A 190 -11.33 -33.09 20.33
N ASP A 191 -11.40 -33.82 21.44
CA ASP A 191 -11.23 -35.28 21.42
C ASP A 191 -12.35 -35.97 20.62
N GLU A 192 -13.54 -35.37 20.57
CA GLU A 192 -14.67 -35.84 19.74
C GLU A 192 -14.41 -35.64 18.24
N GLU A 193 -13.83 -34.51 17.83
CA GLU A 193 -13.46 -34.27 16.42
C GLU A 193 -12.27 -35.13 15.97
N LYS A 194 -11.39 -35.52 16.90
CA LYS A 194 -10.32 -36.50 16.65
C LYS A 194 -10.81 -37.95 16.73
N ALA A 195 -12.00 -38.17 17.27
CA ALA A 195 -12.52 -39.52 17.44
C ALA A 195 -12.76 -40.17 16.07
N TYR A 196 -12.54 -41.47 16.01
CA TYR A 196 -12.85 -42.27 14.84
C TYR A 196 -14.33 -42.14 14.49
N ASP A 197 -14.62 -41.71 13.27
CA ASP A 197 -15.98 -41.61 12.75
C ASP A 197 -16.22 -42.68 11.67
N PRO A 198 -17.06 -43.70 11.97
CA PRO A 198 -17.38 -44.79 11.06
C PRO A 198 -17.95 -44.35 9.70
N ARG A 199 -18.43 -43.10 9.57
CA ARG A 199 -18.89 -42.56 8.28
C ARG A 199 -17.76 -42.43 7.26
N PHE A 200 -16.51 -42.26 7.70
CA PHE A 200 -15.35 -42.19 6.80
C PHE A 200 -14.89 -43.57 6.29
N ASP A 201 -15.34 -44.68 6.90
CA ASP A 201 -15.04 -46.03 6.41
C ASP A 201 -15.66 -46.31 5.04
N PHE A 202 -16.79 -45.68 4.73
CA PHE A 202 -17.48 -45.87 3.45
C PHE A 202 -16.72 -45.26 2.26
N GLN A 203 -15.70 -44.40 2.49
CA GLN A 203 -14.85 -43.87 1.42
C GLN A 203 -13.63 -44.76 1.11
N LEU A 204 -13.33 -45.76 1.96
CA LEU A 204 -12.18 -46.66 1.79
C LEU A 204 -12.58 -48.09 1.36
N LYS A 205 -13.85 -48.47 1.49
CA LYS A 205 -14.33 -49.83 1.15
C LYS A 205 -14.55 -50.09 -0.34
N ASP A 206 -14.59 -49.05 -1.18
CA ASP A 206 -14.79 -49.18 -2.64
C ASP A 206 -13.47 -49.13 -3.46
N ARG A 207 -12.31 -49.31 -2.81
CA ARG A 207 -10.98 -49.30 -3.48
C ARG A 207 -10.19 -50.63 -3.39
N ILE A 208 -10.89 -51.76 -3.32
CA ILE A 208 -10.31 -53.10 -3.53
C ILE A 208 -11.08 -53.82 -4.62
#